data_AF-A0A7Y8LTP5-F1
#
_entry.id   AF-A0A7Y8LTP5-F1
#
_cell.length_a   1.000
_cell.length_b   1.000
_cell.length_c   1.000
_cell.angle_alpha   90.00
_cell.angle_beta   90.00
_cell.angle_gamma   90.00
#
_symmetry.space_group_name_H-M   'P 1'
#
loop_
_entity.id
_entity.type
_entity.pdbx_description
1 polymer ?
#
loop_
_entity_poly.entity_id
_entity_poly.type
_entity_poly.pdbx_seq_one_letter_code
_entity_poly.pdbx_strand_id
1 'polypeptide(L)'
;MSEPSKAVPSILAVVGLGLALACTGPQSPAPTSPAPAGTAAPAAASGAGVPAGVPSGVVVAFYGTVVPAGWVLCDGRPTASGMPTPDLRDRFILGLNPATGAIGEQGGAVSHTHSARTGGPREKDEKIESGDDEHAANDGHTHDVKVDAAQHLPPYVKLAYIMKE
;
A
#
# COMPACT_ATOMS: atom_id res chain seq x y z
N MET A 1 45.75 12.21 -11.65
CA MET A 1 45.54 12.65 -13.04
C MET A 1 44.12 13.16 -13.16
N SER A 2 43.98 14.48 -13.18
CA SER A 2 42.74 15.22 -13.43
C SER A 2 42.68 15.62 -14.90
N GLU A 3 41.44 15.94 -15.33
CA GLU A 3 40.99 16.66 -16.54
C GLU A 3 40.44 15.86 -17.74
N PRO A 4 39.51 16.43 -18.54
CA PRO A 4 38.81 17.72 -18.38
C PRO A 4 37.27 17.65 -18.46
N SER A 5 36.68 18.60 -17.73
CA SER A 5 35.33 19.12 -17.84
C SER A 5 35.06 19.65 -19.26
N LYS A 6 33.91 19.29 -19.85
CA LYS A 6 33.42 19.89 -21.09
C LYS A 6 32.31 20.88 -20.75
N ALA A 7 32.63 22.16 -20.87
CA ALA A 7 31.72 23.28 -20.67
C ALA A 7 31.44 24.01 -21.99
N VAL A 8 30.29 24.73 -22.01
CA VAL A 8 29.92 25.89 -22.85
C VAL A 8 29.25 25.54 -24.22
N PRO A 9 28.19 26.25 -24.69
CA PRO A 9 27.77 27.62 -24.33
C PRO A 9 26.35 27.88 -23.85
N SER A 10 26.27 28.92 -23.01
CA SER A 10 25.12 29.81 -22.81
C SER A 10 24.66 30.44 -24.11
N ILE A 11 23.34 30.48 -24.33
CA ILE A 11 22.71 31.41 -25.26
C ILE A 11 21.73 32.27 -24.46
N LEU A 12 22.05 33.55 -24.45
CA LEU A 12 21.29 34.66 -23.91
C LEU A 12 20.26 35.12 -24.96
N ALA A 13 19.20 35.80 -24.49
CA ALA A 13 18.26 36.65 -25.25
C ALA A 13 17.02 35.90 -25.81
N VAL A 14 15.79 36.44 -25.86
CA VAL A 14 15.25 37.80 -25.80
C VAL A 14 13.84 37.77 -25.16
N VAL A 15 13.52 38.82 -24.41
CA VAL A 15 12.19 39.16 -23.88
C VAL A 15 11.19 39.39 -25.02
N GLY A 16 10.11 38.61 -25.07
CA GLY A 16 8.97 38.80 -25.99
C GLY A 16 7.69 39.05 -25.22
N LEU A 17 7.43 40.31 -24.88
CA LEU A 17 6.22 40.80 -24.23
C LEU A 17 5.09 40.89 -25.27
N GLY A 18 4.18 39.92 -25.28
CA GLY A 18 2.97 39.93 -26.10
C GLY A 18 1.95 40.93 -25.57
N LEU A 19 1.88 42.09 -26.22
CA LEU A 19 0.94 43.18 -25.97
C LEU A 19 -0.46 42.79 -26.50
N ALA A 20 -1.38 42.39 -25.61
CA ALA A 20 -2.79 42.28 -25.95
C ALA A 20 -3.44 43.68 -25.91
N LEU A 21 -3.80 44.18 -27.09
CA LEU A 21 -4.43 45.48 -27.32
C LEU A 21 -5.90 45.41 -26.85
N ALA A 22 -6.22 46.06 -25.74
CA ALA A 22 -7.59 46.21 -25.25
C ALA A 22 -8.27 47.42 -25.90
N CYS A 23 -9.41 47.19 -26.55
CA CYS A 23 -10.27 48.22 -27.13
C CYS A 23 -11.10 48.88 -26.01
N THR A 24 -10.76 50.11 -25.64
CA THR A 24 -11.49 50.90 -24.63
C THR A 24 -12.75 51.53 -25.26
N GLY A 25 -13.94 51.14 -24.76
CA GLY A 25 -15.19 51.88 -24.95
C GLY A 25 -15.48 52.83 -23.76
N PRO A 26 -16.24 53.91 -23.95
CA PRO A 26 -16.46 54.95 -22.93
C PRO A 26 -17.37 54.48 -21.78
N GLN A 27 -16.93 54.76 -20.55
CA GLN A 27 -17.59 54.46 -19.29
C GLN A 27 -18.69 55.49 -18.98
N SER A 28 -19.82 55.01 -18.45
CA SER A 28 -20.93 55.81 -17.92
C SER A 28 -20.87 55.83 -16.37
N PRO A 29 -21.20 56.92 -15.67
CA PRO A 29 -20.81 57.11 -14.27
C PRO A 29 -21.70 56.41 -13.24
N ALA A 30 -21.07 56.10 -12.11
CA ALA A 30 -21.60 55.40 -10.93
C ALA A 30 -22.67 56.16 -10.14
N PRO A 31 -23.50 55.44 -9.36
CA PRO A 31 -24.09 55.97 -8.14
C PRO A 31 -23.32 55.52 -6.88
N THR A 32 -23.05 56.52 -6.04
CA THR A 32 -22.47 56.46 -4.69
C THR A 32 -23.43 55.90 -3.63
N SER A 33 -22.95 55.02 -2.72
CA SER A 33 -23.09 55.11 -1.24
C SER A 33 -22.62 53.81 -0.52
N PRO A 34 -22.34 53.83 0.81
CA PRO A 34 -21.01 53.50 1.33
C PRO A 34 -20.90 52.13 2.03
N ALA A 35 -19.64 51.73 2.23
CA ALA A 35 -19.19 50.57 2.99
C ALA A 35 -19.58 50.60 4.48
N PRO A 36 -19.56 49.43 5.13
CA PRO A 36 -18.84 49.33 6.39
C PRO A 36 -17.67 48.33 6.30
N ALA A 37 -16.57 48.71 6.94
CA ALA A 37 -15.39 47.89 7.15
C ALA A 37 -15.70 46.66 8.00
N GLY A 38 -15.14 45.51 7.62
CA GLY A 38 -15.18 44.27 8.38
C GLY A 38 -14.22 43.25 7.79
N THR A 39 -13.03 43.15 8.36
CA THR A 39 -11.96 42.22 8.00
C THR A 39 -12.42 40.77 8.12
N ALA A 40 -12.27 39.97 7.07
CA ALA A 40 -12.30 38.51 7.18
C ALA A 40 -11.34 37.87 6.17
N ALA A 41 -10.29 37.25 6.72
CA ALA A 41 -9.43 36.31 6.00
C ALA A 41 -10.26 35.13 5.47
N PRO A 42 -9.92 34.52 4.31
CA PRO A 42 -10.57 33.28 3.92
C PRO A 42 -10.10 32.16 4.85
N ALA A 43 -11.07 31.60 5.57
CA ALA A 43 -10.93 30.49 6.47
C ALA A 43 -10.36 29.24 5.76
N ALA A 44 -9.53 28.51 6.50
CA ALA A 44 -9.17 27.14 6.18
C ALA A 44 -10.42 26.32 5.83
N ALA A 45 -10.31 25.52 4.76
CA ALA A 45 -11.34 24.59 4.32
C ALA A 45 -11.85 23.78 5.53
N SER A 46 -13.10 24.07 5.89
CA SER A 46 -13.77 23.48 7.05
C SER A 46 -13.89 21.97 6.81
N GLY A 47 -13.46 21.21 7.80
CA GLY A 47 -13.45 19.75 7.78
C GLY A 47 -14.80 19.21 7.33
N ALA A 48 -14.75 18.30 6.36
CA ALA A 48 -15.86 17.40 6.10
C ALA A 48 -16.07 16.58 7.39
N GLY A 49 -16.97 17.07 8.25
CA GLY A 49 -17.46 16.33 9.40
C GLY A 49 -17.92 14.98 8.89
N VAL A 50 -17.32 13.93 9.43
CA VAL A 50 -17.77 12.56 9.19
C VAL A 50 -19.27 12.53 9.52
N PRO A 51 -20.15 12.08 8.61
CA PRO A 51 -21.56 11.96 8.94
C PRO A 51 -21.67 11.14 10.23
N ALA A 52 -22.47 11.62 11.18
CA ALA A 52 -22.61 11.11 12.55
C ALA A 52 -23.16 9.66 12.65
N GLY A 53 -23.03 8.85 11.59
CA GLY A 53 -23.53 7.48 11.49
C GLY A 53 -22.46 6.39 11.53
N VAL A 54 -21.16 6.71 11.50
CA VAL A 54 -20.11 5.68 11.57
C VAL A 54 -19.56 5.58 12.99
N PRO A 55 -19.74 4.44 13.69
CA PRO A 55 -19.19 4.25 15.02
C PRO A 55 -17.66 4.17 15.02
N SER A 56 -17.05 4.56 16.14
CA SER A 56 -15.62 4.39 16.39
C SER A 56 -15.20 2.92 16.25
N GLY A 57 -14.02 2.68 15.69
CA GLY A 57 -13.50 1.33 15.42
C GLY A 57 -13.90 0.74 14.05
N VAL A 58 -14.78 1.39 13.29
CA VAL A 58 -15.08 0.95 11.91
C VAL A 58 -13.87 1.18 11.01
N VAL A 59 -13.47 0.12 10.31
CA VAL A 59 -12.41 0.16 9.30
C VAL A 59 -13.03 0.26 7.92
N VAL A 60 -12.55 1.20 7.11
CA VAL A 60 -12.98 1.40 5.73
C VAL A 60 -11.80 1.40 4.77
N ALA A 61 -12.03 0.91 3.55
CA ALA A 61 -11.09 1.06 2.45
C ALA A 61 -11.12 2.51 1.96
N PHE A 62 -9.96 3.15 1.93
CA PHE A 62 -9.79 4.55 1.60
C PHE A 62 -8.82 4.71 0.44
N TYR A 63 -9.29 5.42 -0.59
CA TYR A 63 -8.48 5.79 -1.73
C TYR A 63 -8.07 7.26 -1.59
N GLY A 64 -6.90 7.49 -0.99
CA GLY A 64 -6.34 8.82 -0.79
C GLY A 64 -5.03 8.77 -0.01
N THR A 65 -4.27 9.87 -0.06
CA THR A 65 -2.96 10.00 0.62
C THR A 65 -3.04 10.81 1.91
N VAL A 66 -4.12 11.60 2.08
CA VAL A 66 -4.34 12.44 3.26
C VAL A 66 -5.50 11.86 4.05
N VAL A 67 -5.22 11.40 5.27
CA VAL A 67 -6.24 10.84 6.17
C VAL A 67 -7.18 11.97 6.63
N PRO A 68 -8.50 11.84 6.46
CA PRO A 68 -9.45 12.86 6.90
C PRO A 68 -9.47 13.03 8.43
N ALA A 69 -9.86 14.21 8.90
CA ALA A 69 -10.01 14.45 10.34
C ALA A 69 -11.02 13.48 10.99
N GLY A 70 -10.68 12.98 12.18
CA GLY A 70 -11.48 11.99 12.91
C GLY A 70 -11.34 10.56 12.36
N TRP A 71 -10.30 10.29 11.59
CA TRP A 71 -9.87 8.97 11.15
C TRP A 71 -8.37 8.78 11.43
N VAL A 72 -7.95 7.53 11.54
CA VAL A 72 -6.56 7.12 11.76
C VAL A 72 -6.18 6.03 10.76
N LEU A 73 -4.91 5.94 10.40
CA LEU A 73 -4.41 4.88 9.52
C LEU A 73 -4.30 3.56 10.30
N CYS A 74 -4.70 2.44 9.68
CA CYS A 74 -4.54 1.10 10.25
C CYS A 74 -3.09 0.60 10.10
N ASP A 75 -2.18 1.15 10.91
CA ASP A 75 -0.74 0.87 10.88
C ASP A 75 -0.20 0.12 12.11
N GLY A 76 -1.09 -0.35 12.98
CA GLY A 76 -0.72 -1.05 14.22
C GLY A 76 -0.44 -0.14 15.42
N ARG A 77 -0.43 1.18 15.24
CA ARG A 77 -0.17 2.13 16.34
C ARG A 77 -1.46 2.47 17.07
N PRO A 78 -1.40 2.72 18.39
CA PRO A 78 -2.55 3.22 19.12
C PRO A 78 -2.94 4.61 18.61
N THR A 79 -4.24 4.87 18.62
CA THR A 79 -4.84 6.14 18.24
C THR A 79 -4.49 7.25 19.25
N ALA A 80 -4.76 8.51 18.93
CA ALA A 80 -4.59 9.61 19.89
C ALA A 80 -5.54 9.46 21.09
N SER A 81 -6.69 8.82 20.88
CA SER A 81 -7.63 8.39 21.92
C SER A 81 -7.19 7.16 22.73
N GLY A 82 -6.07 6.52 22.38
CA GLY A 82 -5.55 5.33 23.08
C GLY A 82 -6.19 4.00 22.68
N MET A 83 -7.01 3.98 21.62
CA MET A 83 -7.56 2.74 21.08
C MET A 83 -6.49 1.98 20.27
N PRO A 84 -6.44 0.64 20.34
CA PRO A 84 -5.57 -0.14 19.48
C PRO A 84 -6.10 -0.14 18.04
N THR A 85 -5.18 0.00 17.07
CA THR A 85 -5.51 -0.05 15.64
C THR A 85 -4.86 -1.30 15.03
N PRO A 86 -5.54 -2.09 14.19
CA PRO A 86 -4.90 -3.21 13.50
C PRO A 86 -3.87 -2.71 12.48
N ASP A 87 -2.83 -3.51 12.20
CA ASP A 87 -1.92 -3.27 11.07
C ASP A 87 -2.45 -3.99 9.83
N LEU A 88 -2.92 -3.24 8.84
CA LEU A 88 -3.52 -3.78 7.61
C LEU A 88 -2.66 -3.54 6.36
N ARG A 89 -1.40 -3.11 6.53
CA ARG A 89 -0.48 -2.88 5.41
C ARG A 89 -0.04 -4.21 4.82
N ASP A 90 -0.18 -4.34 3.49
CA ASP A 90 0.14 -5.55 2.72
C ASP A 90 -0.52 -6.83 3.27
N ARG A 91 -1.74 -6.71 3.79
CA ARG A 91 -2.51 -7.80 4.37
C ARG A 91 -3.89 -7.91 3.76
N PHE A 92 -4.37 -9.14 3.65
CA PHE A 92 -5.75 -9.43 3.28
C PHE A 92 -6.62 -9.53 4.53
N ILE A 93 -7.86 -9.04 4.42
CA ILE A 93 -8.84 -9.14 5.50
C ILE A 93 -9.47 -10.52 5.48
N LEU A 94 -9.32 -11.24 6.60
CA LEU A 94 -9.97 -12.51 6.84
C LEU A 94 -11.13 -12.31 7.84
N GLY A 95 -12.28 -12.92 7.55
CA GLY A 95 -13.41 -12.91 8.49
C GLY A 95 -13.07 -13.68 9.76
N LEU A 96 -13.36 -13.07 10.92
CA LEU A 96 -13.14 -13.72 12.21
C LEU A 96 -14.12 -14.87 12.42
N ASN A 97 -13.58 -16.05 12.76
CA ASN A 97 -14.33 -17.09 13.45
C ASN A 97 -13.92 -17.08 14.93
N PRO A 98 -14.80 -16.67 15.86
CA PRO A 98 -14.46 -16.54 17.28
C PRO A 98 -14.17 -17.89 17.96
N ALA A 99 -14.52 -19.02 17.35
CA ALA A 99 -14.19 -20.34 17.88
C ALA A 99 -12.73 -20.74 17.64
N THR A 100 -12.06 -20.10 16.68
CA THR A 100 -10.72 -20.53 16.20
C THR A 100 -9.70 -19.40 16.16
N GLY A 101 -10.06 -18.19 16.61
CA GLY A 101 -9.14 -17.06 16.63
C GLY A 101 -9.67 -15.84 17.37
N ALA A 102 -8.84 -14.80 17.46
CA ALA A 102 -9.13 -13.55 18.14
C ALA A 102 -9.17 -12.34 17.19
N ILE A 103 -9.85 -11.26 17.61
CA ILE A 103 -9.82 -9.99 16.88
C ILE A 103 -8.36 -9.49 16.80
N GLY A 104 -7.92 -9.14 15.60
CA GLY A 104 -6.56 -8.62 15.37
C GLY A 104 -5.49 -9.70 15.31
N GLU A 105 -5.85 -10.98 15.39
CA GLU A 105 -4.94 -12.09 15.13
C GLU A 105 -4.43 -12.02 13.69
N GLN A 106 -3.13 -12.25 13.52
CA GLN A 106 -2.42 -12.11 12.25
C GLN A 106 -1.73 -13.41 11.89
N GLY A 107 -1.78 -13.78 10.62
CA GLY A 107 -1.10 -14.95 10.10
C GLY A 107 -0.77 -14.81 8.62
N GLY A 108 -0.21 -15.88 8.05
CA GLY A 108 0.24 -15.93 6.66
C GLY A 108 1.66 -15.41 6.45
N ALA A 109 2.17 -15.61 5.24
CA ALA A 109 3.49 -15.18 4.83
C ALA A 109 3.45 -14.69 3.37
N VAL A 110 4.26 -13.69 3.04
CA VAL A 110 4.39 -13.15 1.67
C VAL A 110 4.97 -14.20 0.72
N SER A 111 5.79 -15.11 1.24
CA SER A 111 6.41 -16.20 0.48
C SER A 111 6.39 -17.50 1.29
N HIS A 112 6.25 -18.63 0.62
CA HIS A 112 6.45 -19.95 1.18
C HIS A 112 7.09 -20.87 0.13
N THR A 113 7.67 -21.98 0.58
CA THR A 113 8.31 -22.98 -0.28
C THR A 113 7.52 -24.27 -0.27
N HIS A 114 7.40 -24.91 -1.42
CA HIS A 114 6.89 -26.27 -1.53
C HIS A 114 8.05 -27.26 -1.58
N SER A 115 7.90 -28.38 -0.88
CA SER A 115 8.81 -29.53 -1.02
C SER A 115 7.97 -30.79 -1.20
N ALA A 116 8.42 -31.67 -2.09
CA ALA A 116 7.81 -32.97 -2.33
C ALA A 116 8.88 -34.05 -2.30
N ARG A 117 8.53 -35.20 -1.73
CA ARG A 117 9.38 -36.40 -1.65
C ARG A 117 8.68 -37.55 -2.35
N THR A 118 9.39 -38.26 -3.21
CA THR A 118 8.82 -39.31 -4.06
C THR A 118 9.19 -40.74 -3.64
N GLY A 119 9.55 -40.98 -2.37
CA GLY A 119 9.93 -42.31 -1.88
C GLY A 119 9.26 -42.67 -0.54
N GLY A 120 8.83 -43.92 -0.42
CA GLY A 120 8.35 -44.52 0.84
C GLY A 120 9.51 -45.12 1.66
N PRO A 121 9.34 -45.35 2.97
CA PRO A 121 10.30 -46.14 3.74
C PRO A 121 10.36 -47.55 3.15
N ARG A 122 11.56 -48.12 3.06
CA ARG A 122 11.67 -49.58 2.90
C ARG A 122 11.12 -50.24 4.16
N GLU A 123 10.21 -51.20 3.99
CA GLU A 123 9.95 -52.24 4.98
C GLU A 123 11.33 -52.85 5.34
N LYS A 124 11.62 -53.00 6.64
CA LYS A 124 12.93 -53.45 7.14
C LYS A 124 13.15 -54.96 6.97
N ASP A 125 12.82 -55.52 5.82
CA ASP A 125 13.03 -56.93 5.53
C ASP A 125 13.57 -56.97 4.09
N GLU A 126 14.77 -57.42 3.75
CA GLU A 126 15.55 -58.52 4.26
C GLU A 126 17.06 -58.26 4.09
N LYS A 127 17.88 -59.08 4.75
CA LYS A 127 19.34 -59.14 4.64
C LYS A 127 19.73 -59.35 3.16
N ILE A 128 20.07 -58.26 2.46
CA ILE A 128 20.63 -58.32 1.10
C ILE A 128 21.98 -59.04 1.20
N GLU A 129 22.04 -60.25 0.64
CA GLU A 129 23.28 -61.04 0.55
C GLU A 129 24.18 -60.41 -0.52
N SER A 130 25.49 -60.50 -0.35
CA SER A 130 26.42 -59.88 -1.30
C SER A 130 26.65 -60.89 -2.44
N GLY A 131 25.90 -60.75 -3.55
CA GLY A 131 26.16 -61.56 -4.75
C GLY A 131 25.08 -61.61 -5.84
N ASP A 132 23.96 -60.91 -5.69
CA ASP A 132 22.88 -60.81 -6.68
C ASP A 132 22.82 -59.40 -7.27
N ASP A 133 23.41 -59.25 -8.46
CA ASP A 133 23.66 -57.98 -9.13
C ASP A 133 22.40 -57.36 -9.75
N GLU A 134 21.22 -57.99 -9.62
CA GLU A 134 20.00 -57.53 -10.28
C GLU A 134 19.22 -56.44 -9.51
N HIS A 135 19.56 -56.14 -8.25
CA HIS A 135 18.78 -55.23 -7.41
C HIS A 135 19.42 -53.87 -7.11
N ALA A 136 20.61 -53.56 -7.64
CA ALA A 136 21.25 -52.25 -7.44
C ALA A 136 20.41 -51.07 -7.97
N ALA A 137 19.58 -51.30 -9.00
CA ALA A 137 18.65 -50.30 -9.54
C ALA A 137 17.36 -50.13 -8.71
N ASN A 138 17.08 -51.07 -7.79
CA ASN A 138 15.98 -50.99 -6.83
C ASN A 138 16.47 -50.49 -5.46
N ASP A 139 17.66 -49.87 -5.43
CA ASP A 139 18.16 -49.19 -4.24
C ASP A 139 17.36 -47.91 -3.97
N GLY A 140 16.21 -48.10 -3.33
CA GLY A 140 15.24 -47.07 -3.04
C GLY A 140 15.91 -45.88 -2.35
N HIS A 141 15.98 -44.76 -3.08
CA HIS A 141 16.48 -43.48 -2.61
C HIS A 141 15.41 -42.40 -2.83
N THR A 142 15.47 -41.35 -2.02
CA THR A 142 14.53 -40.24 -2.14
C THR A 142 15.07 -39.19 -3.11
N HIS A 143 14.23 -38.75 -4.03
CA HIS A 143 14.48 -37.50 -4.76
C HIS A 143 13.83 -36.34 -4.01
N ASP A 144 14.60 -35.28 -3.81
CA ASP A 144 14.07 -33.98 -3.40
C ASP A 144 13.73 -33.17 -4.64
N VAL A 145 12.44 -32.84 -4.79
CA VAL A 145 11.99 -31.90 -5.81
C VAL A 145 11.83 -30.53 -5.16
N LYS A 146 12.66 -29.59 -5.59
CA LYS A 146 12.52 -28.17 -5.23
C LYS A 146 11.76 -27.46 -6.34
N VAL A 147 10.75 -26.69 -5.95
CA VAL A 147 10.02 -25.81 -6.84
C VAL A 147 10.33 -24.38 -6.43
N ASP A 148 10.76 -23.56 -7.38
CA ASP A 148 11.01 -22.15 -7.13
C ASP A 148 9.73 -21.43 -6.71
N ALA A 149 9.89 -20.39 -5.89
CA ALA A 149 8.76 -19.58 -5.46
C ALA A 149 8.13 -18.87 -6.66
N ALA A 150 6.81 -19.04 -6.82
CA ALA A 150 6.03 -18.36 -7.83
C ALA A 150 5.07 -17.35 -7.20
N GLN A 151 4.86 -16.22 -7.87
CA GLN A 151 3.93 -15.17 -7.43
C GLN A 151 2.61 -15.33 -8.17
N HIS A 152 1.54 -15.65 -7.44
CA HIS A 152 0.21 -15.89 -8.00
C HIS A 152 -0.82 -14.82 -7.59
N LEU A 153 -0.38 -13.60 -7.29
CA LEU A 153 -1.31 -12.53 -6.93
C LEU A 153 -2.21 -12.19 -8.15
N PRO A 154 -3.54 -12.32 -8.03
CA PRO A 154 -4.44 -11.81 -9.05
C PRO A 154 -4.25 -10.29 -9.25
N PRO A 155 -4.62 -9.72 -10.40
CA PRO A 155 -4.60 -8.27 -10.59
C PRO A 155 -5.29 -7.55 -9.42
N TYR A 156 -4.60 -6.60 -8.79
CA TYR A 156 -5.06 -5.95 -7.57
C TYR A 156 -4.81 -4.43 -7.60
N VAL A 157 -5.59 -3.69 -6.80
CA VAL A 157 -5.40 -2.27 -6.53
C VAL A 157 -5.14 -2.10 -5.04
N LYS A 158 -4.13 -1.32 -4.66
CA LYS A 158 -3.83 -1.03 -3.24
C LYS A 158 -4.64 0.16 -2.78
N LEU A 159 -5.41 -0.03 -1.71
CA LEU A 159 -6.09 1.03 -0.97
C LEU A 159 -5.48 1.10 0.43
N ALA A 160 -5.55 2.28 1.05
CA ALA A 160 -5.25 2.42 2.47
C ALA A 160 -6.46 1.95 3.28
N TYR A 161 -6.22 1.42 4.48
CA TYR A 161 -7.28 1.18 5.45
C TYR A 161 -7.21 2.25 6.53
N ILE A 162 -8.33 2.91 6.78
CA ILE A 162 -8.47 3.89 7.86
C ILE A 162 -9.55 3.43 8.83
N MET A 163 -9.33 3.70 10.12
CA MET A 163 -10.26 3.41 11.21
C MET A 163 -10.86 4.70 11.73
N LYS A 164 -12.15 4.67 12.08
CA LYS A 164 -12.81 5.78 12.75
C LYS A 164 -12.25 5.90 14.18
N GLU A 165 -11.69 7.05 14.52
CA GLU A 165 -11.41 7.42 15.92
C GLU A 165 -12.73 7.72 16.66
#